data_AF-A0A519JMA8-F1
#
_entry.id   AF-A0A519JMA8-F1
#
_cell.length_a   1.000
_cell.length_b   1.000
_cell.length_c   1.000
_cell.angle_alpha   90.00
_cell.angle_beta   90.00
_cell.angle_gamma   90.00
#
_symmetry.space_group_name_H-M   'P 1'
#
loop_
_entity.id
_entity.type
_entity.pdbx_description
1 polymer ?
#
loop_
_entity_poly.entity_id
_entity_poly.type
_entity_poly.pdbx_seq_one_letter_code
_entity_poly.pdbx_strand_id
1 'polypeptide(L)'
;ADFERGVSYLATMERTVAEGAGAGGLAAMLAYPDKFRGLKVGIELTGGNIDARMLAVVLNRELVREKRLIVYRILGDDRPGMLSKMSAVIGGLGGNIIDVVHNRLALDVPAKGAEFDIMVETRGEAHAEEIRQGLEGAGYELRMG
;
A
#
# COMPACT_ATOMS: atom_id res chain seq x y z
N ALA A 1 -9.38 6.77 10.03
CA ALA A 1 -8.07 6.09 9.91
C ALA A 1 -7.83 5.14 11.07
N ASP A 2 -7.92 5.63 12.32
CA ASP A 2 -7.50 4.84 13.50
C ASP A 2 -8.30 3.56 13.75
N PHE A 3 -9.62 3.57 13.50
CA PHE A 3 -10.45 2.37 13.61
C PHE A 3 -10.09 1.29 12.58
N GLU A 4 -9.80 1.69 11.33
CA GLU A 4 -9.36 0.75 10.27
C GLU A 4 -8.02 0.09 10.64
N ARG A 5 -7.08 0.88 11.17
CA ARG A 5 -5.81 0.37 11.67
C ARG A 5 -5.99 -0.61 12.83
N GLY A 6 -6.87 -0.28 13.77
CA GLY A 6 -7.24 -1.19 14.86
C GLY A 6 -7.81 -2.52 14.35
N VAL A 7 -8.76 -2.48 13.41
CA VAL A 7 -9.33 -3.68 12.77
C VAL A 7 -8.24 -4.51 12.10
N SER A 8 -7.36 -3.88 11.33
CA SER A 8 -6.26 -4.57 10.65
C SER A 8 -5.28 -5.23 11.62
N TYR A 9 -4.91 -4.54 12.71
CA TYR A 9 -3.97 -5.07 13.69
C TYR A 9 -4.55 -6.25 14.47
N LEU A 10 -5.84 -6.18 14.84
CA LEU A 10 -6.53 -7.33 15.41
C LEU A 10 -6.50 -8.53 14.46
N ALA A 11 -6.80 -8.32 13.17
CA ALA A 11 -6.84 -9.41 12.20
C ALA A 11 -5.45 -10.00 11.88
N THR A 12 -4.44 -9.15 11.73
CA THR A 12 -3.11 -9.54 11.20
C THR A 12 -2.12 -9.95 12.27
N MET A 13 -2.15 -9.31 13.45
CA MET A 13 -1.25 -9.61 14.57
C MET A 13 -1.92 -10.53 15.58
N GLU A 14 -3.12 -10.19 16.04
CA GLU A 14 -3.84 -10.93 17.08
C GLU A 14 -4.73 -12.06 16.54
N ARG A 15 -4.77 -12.26 15.21
CA ARG A 15 -5.57 -13.28 14.52
C ARG A 15 -7.06 -13.25 14.90
N THR A 16 -7.57 -12.06 15.20
CA THR A 16 -8.92 -11.84 15.70
C THR A 16 -9.71 -10.93 14.76
N VAL A 17 -10.89 -11.37 14.33
CA VAL A 17 -11.76 -10.58 13.46
C VAL A 17 -12.69 -9.70 14.29
N ALA A 18 -12.64 -8.39 14.07
CA ALA A 18 -13.48 -7.40 14.75
C ALA A 18 -14.02 -6.39 13.74
N GLU A 19 -15.18 -5.80 14.05
CA GLU A 19 -15.68 -4.63 13.33
C GLU A 19 -15.08 -3.33 13.89
N GLY A 20 -15.40 -2.18 13.28
CA GLY A 20 -14.90 -0.89 13.73
C GLY A 20 -15.17 -0.61 15.21
N ALA A 21 -16.39 -0.88 15.70
CA ALA A 21 -16.72 -0.70 17.11
C ALA A 21 -15.90 -1.63 18.03
N GLY A 22 -15.74 -2.91 17.64
CA GLY A 22 -14.93 -3.89 18.38
C GLY A 22 -13.44 -3.55 18.42
N ALA A 23 -12.92 -2.86 17.40
CA ALA A 23 -11.55 -2.37 17.36
C ALA A 23 -11.34 -1.02 18.07
N GLY A 24 -12.41 -0.39 18.59
CA GLY A 24 -12.36 0.99 19.08
C GLY A 24 -11.39 1.19 20.24
N GLY A 25 -11.30 0.24 21.17
CA GLY A 25 -10.34 0.33 22.26
C GLY A 25 -8.88 0.27 21.78
N LEU A 26 -8.58 -0.60 20.80
CA LEU A 26 -7.24 -0.67 20.22
C LEU A 26 -6.93 0.59 19.39
N ALA A 27 -7.90 1.08 18.62
CA ALA A 27 -7.77 2.32 17.87
C ALA A 27 -7.44 3.51 18.78
N ALA A 28 -8.11 3.62 19.93
CA ALA A 28 -7.83 4.66 20.92
C ALA A 28 -6.41 4.55 21.51
N MET A 29 -5.95 3.33 21.79
CA MET A 29 -4.58 3.10 22.29
C MET A 29 -3.51 3.46 21.24
N LEU A 30 -3.75 3.15 19.97
CA LEU A 30 -2.86 3.51 18.87
C LEU A 30 -2.82 5.03 18.63
N ALA A 31 -3.95 5.71 18.76
CA ALA A 31 -4.05 7.16 18.58
C ALA A 31 -3.47 7.96 19.76
N TYR A 32 -3.53 7.42 20.98
CA TYR A 32 -3.11 8.12 22.20
C TYR A 32 -2.16 7.28 23.07
N PRO A 33 -1.03 6.80 22.54
CA PRO A 33 -0.16 5.83 23.23
C PRO A 33 0.35 6.34 24.59
N ASP A 34 0.60 7.64 24.71
CA ASP A 34 1.13 8.22 25.94
C ASP A 34 0.15 8.18 27.12
N LYS A 35 -1.17 8.08 26.85
CA LYS A 35 -2.17 7.92 27.91
C LYS A 35 -2.16 6.53 28.55
N PHE A 36 -1.61 5.54 27.84
CA PHE A 36 -1.66 4.13 28.24
C PHE A 36 -0.28 3.54 28.55
N ARG A 37 0.80 4.29 28.27
CA ARG A 37 2.18 3.85 28.46
C ARG A 37 2.44 3.43 29.92
N GLY A 38 2.95 2.22 30.11
CA GLY A 38 3.27 1.66 31.43
C GLY A 38 2.07 1.12 32.21
N LEU A 39 0.86 1.21 31.68
CA LEU A 39 -0.34 0.64 32.30
C LEU A 39 -0.61 -0.78 31.77
N LYS A 40 -1.23 -1.62 32.62
CA LYS A 40 -1.86 -2.87 32.16
C LYS A 40 -3.28 -2.53 31.73
N VAL A 41 -3.55 -2.63 30.44
CA VAL A 41 -4.84 -2.26 29.84
C VAL A 41 -5.50 -3.49 29.24
N GLY A 42 -6.75 -3.74 29.61
CA GLY A 42 -7.61 -4.70 28.93
C GLY A 42 -8.48 -3.99 27.90
N ILE A 43 -8.61 -4.56 26.71
CA ILE A 43 -9.50 -4.06 25.65
C ILE A 43 -10.64 -5.04 25.49
N GLU A 44 -11.87 -4.56 25.58
CA GLU A 44 -13.05 -5.36 25.31
C GLU A 44 -13.35 -5.36 23.80
N LEU A 45 -13.48 -6.56 23.22
CA LEU A 45 -13.86 -6.74 21.82
C LEU A 45 -15.38 -6.84 21.74
N THR A 46 -16.02 -5.70 21.50
CA THR A 46 -17.48 -5.56 21.61
C THR A 46 -18.27 -6.10 20.41
N GLY A 47 -17.62 -6.41 19.28
CA GLY A 47 -18.30 -6.88 18.08
C GLY A 47 -17.37 -7.34 16.96
N GLY A 48 -17.87 -8.28 16.13
CA GLY A 48 -17.13 -8.93 15.05
C GLY A 48 -17.95 -9.16 13.79
N ASN A 49 -19.09 -8.48 13.64
CA ASN A 49 -20.00 -8.65 12.50
C ASN A 49 -19.54 -7.86 11.26
N ILE A 50 -18.26 -7.99 10.91
CA ILE A 50 -17.69 -7.41 9.70
C ILE A 50 -17.80 -8.43 8.55
N ASP A 51 -18.32 -7.98 7.40
CA ASP A 51 -18.34 -8.83 6.22
C ASP A 51 -16.95 -8.95 5.58
N ALA A 52 -16.71 -10.09 4.91
CA ALA A 52 -15.40 -10.39 4.33
C ALA A 52 -14.92 -9.36 3.30
N ARG A 53 -15.85 -8.73 2.55
CA ARG A 53 -15.50 -7.72 1.55
C ARG A 53 -15.02 -6.44 2.25
N MET A 54 -15.70 -6.01 3.30
CA MET A 54 -15.27 -4.86 4.10
C MET A 54 -13.94 -5.11 4.81
N LEU A 55 -13.74 -6.31 5.37
CA LEU A 55 -12.45 -6.68 5.96
C LEU A 55 -11.32 -6.60 4.93
N ALA A 56 -11.51 -7.15 3.73
CA ALA A 56 -10.51 -7.07 2.65
C ALA A 56 -10.18 -5.62 2.25
N VAL A 57 -11.18 -4.75 2.17
CA VAL A 57 -10.97 -3.31 1.88
C VAL A 57 -10.12 -2.65 2.96
N VAL A 58 -10.41 -2.92 4.24
CA VAL A 58 -9.63 -2.36 5.37
C VAL A 58 -8.18 -2.84 5.33
N LEU A 59 -7.96 -4.15 5.14
CA LEU A 59 -6.62 -4.73 5.07
C LEU A 59 -5.79 -4.15 3.92
N ASN A 60 -6.39 -4.04 2.71
CA ASN A 60 -5.71 -3.44 1.57
C ASN A 60 -5.36 -1.97 1.78
N ARG A 61 -6.25 -1.19 2.41
CA ARG A 61 -5.97 0.21 2.75
C ARG A 61 -4.80 0.35 3.72
N GLU A 62 -4.69 -0.55 4.70
CA GLU A 62 -3.55 -0.55 5.61
C GLU A 62 -2.25 -0.93 4.91
N LEU A 63 -2.25 -1.91 3.98
CA LEU A 63 -1.06 -2.20 3.17
C LEU A 63 -0.60 -0.98 2.36
N VAL A 64 -1.53 -0.19 1.82
CA VAL A 64 -1.21 1.07 1.12
C VAL A 64 -0.64 2.13 2.09
N ARG A 65 -1.21 2.27 3.29
CA ARG A 65 -0.70 3.20 4.32
C ARG A 65 0.71 2.84 4.77
N GLU A 66 0.99 1.56 4.96
CA GLU A 66 2.31 1.05 5.33
C GLU A 66 3.32 1.05 4.17
N LYS A 67 2.93 1.55 2.99
CA LYS A 67 3.72 1.50 1.74
C LYS A 67 4.12 0.09 1.32
N ARG A 68 3.44 -0.92 1.82
CA ARG A 68 3.61 -2.33 1.46
C ARG A 68 2.88 -2.69 0.17
N LEU A 69 1.96 -1.85 -0.28
CA LEU A 69 1.38 -1.87 -1.61
C LEU A 69 1.44 -0.45 -2.17
N ILE A 70 2.16 -0.25 -3.28
CA ILE A 70 2.38 1.07 -3.89
C ILE A 70 2.11 1.01 -5.39
N VAL A 71 1.67 2.12 -5.98
CA VAL A 71 1.56 2.27 -7.43
C VAL A 71 2.65 3.24 -7.87
N TYR A 72 3.54 2.79 -8.74
CA TYR A 72 4.49 3.64 -9.44
C TYR A 72 3.87 4.05 -10.77
N ARG A 73 3.55 5.35 -10.89
CA ARG A 73 3.08 5.95 -12.13
C ARG A 73 4.26 6.46 -12.93
N ILE A 74 4.49 5.90 -14.10
CA ILE A 74 5.65 6.18 -14.95
C ILE A 74 5.17 6.68 -16.30
N LEU A 75 5.71 7.82 -16.72
CA LEU A 75 5.55 8.30 -18.09
C LEU A 75 6.71 7.84 -18.96
N GLY A 76 6.41 7.37 -20.16
CA GLY A 76 7.43 6.97 -21.12
C GLY A 76 7.02 7.19 -22.56
N ASP A 77 8.00 7.23 -23.45
CA ASP A 77 7.74 7.02 -24.88
C ASP A 77 7.38 5.54 -25.10
N ASP A 78 6.30 5.24 -25.81
CA ASP A 78 5.84 3.87 -26.11
C ASP A 78 6.83 3.13 -27.02
N ARG A 79 7.95 2.69 -26.43
CA ARG A 79 9.03 1.95 -27.07
C ARG A 79 8.99 0.48 -26.62
N PRO A 80 9.10 -0.48 -27.55
CA PRO A 80 9.19 -1.89 -27.19
C PRO A 80 10.27 -2.17 -26.14
N GLY A 81 9.93 -3.02 -25.17
CA GLY A 81 10.85 -3.46 -24.10
C GLY A 81 10.90 -2.57 -22.86
N MET A 82 10.16 -1.45 -22.82
CA MET A 82 10.13 -0.56 -21.64
C MET A 82 9.64 -1.28 -20.39
N LEU A 83 8.51 -1.99 -20.47
CA LEU A 83 7.97 -2.76 -19.34
C LEU A 83 8.96 -3.82 -18.85
N SER A 84 9.63 -4.54 -19.76
CA SER A 84 10.64 -5.54 -19.39
C SER A 84 11.78 -4.93 -18.57
N LYS A 85 12.24 -3.72 -18.91
CA LYS A 85 13.28 -3.02 -18.17
C LYS A 85 12.77 -2.54 -16.80
N MET A 86 11.58 -1.96 -16.73
CA MET A 86 10.96 -1.55 -15.46
C MET A 86 10.76 -2.75 -14.52
N SER A 87 10.23 -3.86 -15.05
CA SER A 87 10.08 -5.11 -14.30
C SER A 87 11.41 -5.68 -13.82
N ALA A 88 12.48 -5.57 -14.63
CA ALA A 88 13.81 -6.02 -14.23
C ALA A 88 14.38 -5.19 -13.06
N VAL A 89 14.17 -3.88 -13.06
CA VAL A 89 14.58 -3.00 -11.93
C VAL A 89 13.80 -3.37 -10.67
N ILE A 90 12.47 -3.42 -10.75
CA ILE A 90 11.59 -3.73 -9.61
C ILE A 90 11.92 -5.11 -9.03
N GLY A 91 11.97 -6.14 -9.88
CA GLY A 91 12.29 -7.51 -9.47
C GLY A 91 13.72 -7.66 -8.94
N GLY A 92 14.69 -6.94 -9.53
CA GLY A 92 16.08 -6.94 -9.10
C GLY A 92 16.29 -6.37 -7.70
N LEU A 93 15.42 -5.45 -7.26
CA LEU A 93 15.40 -4.90 -5.91
C LEU A 93 14.50 -5.70 -4.94
N GLY A 94 13.79 -6.71 -5.45
CA GLY A 94 12.93 -7.59 -4.64
C GLY A 94 11.48 -7.12 -4.50
N GLY A 95 11.02 -6.20 -5.35
CA GLY A 95 9.61 -5.82 -5.45
C GLY A 95 8.79 -6.88 -6.20
N ASN A 96 7.56 -7.13 -5.72
CA ASN A 96 6.64 -8.08 -6.35
C ASN A 96 5.56 -7.32 -7.13
N ILE A 97 5.50 -7.50 -8.45
CA ILE A 97 4.53 -6.79 -9.31
C ILE A 97 3.17 -7.49 -9.22
N ILE A 98 2.16 -6.75 -8.79
CA ILE A 98 0.79 -7.24 -8.59
C ILE A 98 -0.07 -6.97 -9.82
N ASP A 99 0.04 -5.76 -10.38
CA ASP A 99 -0.75 -5.33 -11.53
C ASP A 99 0.01 -4.31 -12.39
N VAL A 100 -0.31 -4.27 -13.67
CA VAL A 100 0.25 -3.31 -14.63
C VAL A 100 -0.88 -2.78 -15.50
N VAL A 101 -1.19 -1.50 -15.35
CA VAL A 101 -2.11 -0.79 -16.23
C VAL A 101 -1.32 0.07 -17.19
N HIS A 102 -1.55 -0.13 -18.49
CA HIS A 102 -0.93 0.66 -19.55
C HIS A 102 -2.00 1.52 -20.23
N ASN A 103 -1.88 2.83 -20.08
CA ASN A 103 -2.81 3.79 -20.67
C ASN A 103 -2.16 4.53 -21.85
N ARG A 104 -2.68 4.30 -23.06
CA ARG A 104 -2.26 4.94 -24.31
C ARG A 104 -3.14 6.11 -24.74
N LEU A 105 -4.24 6.35 -24.04
CA LEU A 105 -5.27 7.34 -24.38
C LEU A 105 -5.30 8.52 -23.39
N ALA A 106 -4.31 8.61 -22.50
CA ALA A 106 -4.15 9.70 -21.56
C ALA A 106 -3.92 11.02 -22.34
N LEU A 107 -4.89 11.94 -22.27
CA LEU A 107 -4.91 13.21 -23.01
C LEU A 107 -3.86 14.23 -22.51
N ASP A 108 -3.23 13.94 -21.38
CA ASP A 108 -2.20 14.74 -20.70
C ASP A 108 -0.76 14.27 -20.98
N VAL A 109 -0.60 13.38 -21.97
CA VAL A 109 0.70 12.86 -22.43
C VAL A 109 0.92 13.31 -23.88
N PRO A 110 2.16 13.67 -24.31
CA PRO A 110 2.44 13.97 -25.71
C PRO A 110 1.94 12.84 -26.62
N ALA A 111 1.57 13.13 -27.87
CA ALA A 111 0.91 12.19 -28.80
C ALA A 111 1.62 10.83 -29.07
N LYS A 112 2.79 10.57 -28.47
CA LYS A 112 3.57 9.32 -28.53
C LYS A 112 3.91 8.71 -27.15
N GLY A 113 3.44 9.31 -26.06
CA GLY A 113 3.73 8.80 -24.72
C GLY A 113 2.68 7.82 -24.22
N ALA A 114 3.11 6.97 -23.30
CA ALA A 114 2.34 5.97 -22.59
C ALA A 114 2.50 6.23 -21.08
N GLU A 115 1.42 6.00 -20.34
CA GLU A 115 1.44 5.95 -18.88
C GLU A 115 1.39 4.49 -18.43
N PHE A 116 2.27 4.13 -17.50
CA PHE A 116 2.27 2.85 -16.82
C PHE A 116 1.99 3.08 -15.34
N ASP A 117 0.90 2.52 -14.85
CA ASP A 117 0.64 2.35 -13.42
C ASP A 117 1.03 0.93 -13.04
N ILE A 118 2.16 0.79 -12.34
CA ILE A 118 2.69 -0.49 -11.90
C ILE A 118 2.43 -0.63 -10.40
N MET A 119 1.51 -1.52 -10.04
CA MET A 119 1.24 -1.85 -8.63
C MET A 119 2.29 -2.86 -8.14
N VAL A 120 2.98 -2.52 -7.06
CA VAL A 120 4.07 -3.30 -6.50
C VAL A 120 3.85 -3.52 -5.01
N GLU A 121 3.99 -4.77 -4.58
CA GLU A 121 4.10 -5.14 -3.18
C GLU A 121 5.56 -4.99 -2.71
N THR A 122 5.72 -4.35 -1.55
CA THR A 122 7.02 -4.02 -0.95
C THR A 122 7.10 -4.49 0.51
N ARG A 123 8.26 -4.29 1.14
CA ARG A 123 8.52 -4.64 2.55
C ARG A 123 8.19 -3.47 3.50
N GLY A 124 7.65 -2.37 2.96
CA GLY A 124 7.39 -1.13 3.67
C GLY A 124 8.11 0.04 3.03
N GLU A 125 7.98 1.21 3.66
CA GLU A 125 8.41 2.51 3.12
C GLU A 125 9.86 2.56 2.63
N ALA A 126 10.82 2.05 3.41
CA ALA A 126 12.23 2.05 3.00
C ALA A 126 12.49 1.25 1.71
N HIS A 127 11.81 0.12 1.53
CA HIS A 127 11.93 -0.71 0.33
C HIS A 127 11.20 -0.08 -0.86
N ALA A 128 10.04 0.54 -0.62
CA ALA A 128 9.34 1.28 -1.66
C ALA A 128 10.19 2.45 -2.19
N GLU A 129 10.93 3.10 -1.31
CA GLU A 129 11.84 4.19 -1.64
C GLU A 129 13.07 3.70 -2.42
N GLU A 130 13.64 2.55 -2.02
CA GLU A 130 14.73 1.89 -2.75
C GLU A 130 14.32 1.56 -4.21
N ILE A 131 13.12 1.00 -4.40
CA ILE A 131 12.59 0.70 -5.74
C ILE A 131 12.35 1.99 -6.55
N ARG A 132 11.81 3.03 -5.91
CA ARG A 132 11.60 4.34 -6.55
C ARG A 132 12.92 4.90 -7.07
N GLN A 133 13.95 4.92 -6.23
CA GLN A 133 15.29 5.41 -6.60
C GLN A 133 15.92 4.54 -7.71
N GLY A 134 15.71 3.23 -7.67
CA GLY A 134 16.17 2.34 -8.75
C GLY A 134 15.53 2.66 -10.10
N LEU A 135 14.23 2.96 -10.11
CA LEU A 135 13.51 3.37 -11.32
C LEU A 135 13.98 4.75 -11.82
N GLU A 136 14.16 5.73 -10.95
CA GLU A 136 14.69 7.05 -11.32
C GLU A 136 16.13 6.98 -11.84
N GLY A 137 16.98 6.17 -11.19
CA GLY A 137 18.35 5.92 -11.61
C GLY A 137 18.45 5.23 -12.98
N ALA A 138 17.41 4.49 -13.37
CA ALA A 138 17.27 3.91 -14.71
C ALA A 138 16.73 4.90 -15.76
N GLY A 139 16.44 6.15 -15.37
CA GLY A 139 15.98 7.22 -16.25
C GLY A 139 14.46 7.30 -16.41
N TYR A 140 13.68 6.69 -15.53
CA TYR A 140 12.22 6.79 -15.55
C TYR A 140 11.74 8.00 -14.74
N GLU A 141 10.81 8.76 -15.30
CA GLU A 141 10.15 9.85 -14.60
C GLU A 141 8.91 9.31 -13.88
N LEU A 142 8.95 9.30 -12.55
CA LEU A 142 7.81 8.92 -11.72
C LEU A 142 6.98 10.14 -11.38
N ARG A 143 5.66 10.02 -11.56
CA ARG A 143 4.70 10.99 -11.02
C ARG A 143 4.27 10.55 -9.63
N MET A 144 4.16 11.50 -8.70
CA MET A 144 3.44 11.25 -7.46
C MET A 144 1.94 11.15 -7.77
N GLY A 145 1.35 10.03 -7.37
CA GLY A 145 -0.11 9.85 -7.30
C GLY A 145 -0.65 10.22 -5.92
#